data_AF-A0A9D0YHH0-F1
#
_entry.id   AF-A0A9D0YHH0-F1
#
_cell.length_a   1.000
_cell.length_b   1.000
_cell.length_c   1.000
_cell.angle_alpha   90.00
_cell.angle_beta   90.00
_cell.angle_gamma   90.00
#
_symmetry.space_group_name_H-M   'P 1'
#
loop_
_entity.id
_entity.type
_entity.pdbx_description
1 polymer ?
#
loop_
_entity_poly.entity_id
_entity_poly.type
_entity_poly.pdbx_seq_one_letter_code
_entity_poly.pdbx_strand_id
1 'polypeptide(L)'
;MGCNCRFLLAFCIVLMTGCSSIVKQNGSLRSSEFKMASVVKTDINLVTETHQKIVFEVLGKLALKLYKRNPSEWRKGGYPGAKEAVNELVKFPYKPINGMKSIDCIYLSFDDDFEGDRVQAFIAGLQTMIFEAYQGQQEFHMIDFLDAQKLYNSARNVEIASWLIRTKKSASGTVFLVSSGDTEEVNLSFERLFGKIINAQDMIAQIMANRQHRVLKSVLQSMMTAFIPI
;
A
#
# COMPACT_ATOMS: atom_id res chain seq x y z
N MET A 1 28.41 -77.57 0.87
CA MET A 1 28.53 -76.18 0.40
C MET A 1 27.19 -75.51 0.56
N GLY A 2 27.01 -74.73 1.62
CA GLY A 2 25.73 -74.13 1.97
C GLY A 2 25.88 -72.69 2.41
N CYS A 3 24.85 -71.93 2.07
CA CYS A 3 24.31 -70.76 2.78
C CYS A 3 25.23 -69.54 2.97
N ASN A 4 24.87 -68.42 2.32
CA ASN A 4 24.61 -67.12 2.98
C ASN A 4 24.59 -65.98 1.94
N CYS A 5 23.40 -65.65 1.42
CA CYS A 5 23.20 -64.39 0.69
C CYS A 5 21.79 -63.85 0.97
N ARG A 6 21.47 -63.59 2.25
CA ARG A 6 20.20 -62.95 2.66
C ARG A 6 20.36 -61.90 3.76
N PHE A 7 21.55 -61.31 3.94
CA PHE A 7 21.83 -60.40 5.06
C PHE A 7 22.32 -58.99 4.67
N LEU A 8 22.02 -58.52 3.45
CA LEU A 8 22.46 -57.19 2.99
C LEU A 8 21.32 -56.29 2.50
N LEU A 9 20.09 -56.54 2.96
CA LEU A 9 18.89 -55.77 2.60
C LEU A 9 18.10 -55.29 3.83
N ALA A 10 18.77 -55.17 4.98
CA ALA A 10 18.14 -54.83 6.26
C ALA A 10 18.77 -53.61 6.97
N PHE A 11 19.38 -52.67 6.24
CA PHE A 11 20.01 -51.48 6.85
C PHE A 11 19.68 -50.14 6.19
N CYS A 12 18.50 -49.97 5.59
CA CYS A 12 18.03 -48.66 5.11
C CYS A 12 16.52 -48.44 5.36
N ILE A 13 16.01 -48.86 6.53
CA ILE A 13 14.63 -48.56 6.97
C ILE A 13 14.67 -48.01 8.40
N VAL A 14 15.36 -46.90 8.62
CA VAL A 14 15.15 -46.04 9.79
C VAL A 14 15.44 -44.61 9.33
N LEU A 15 14.59 -43.65 9.73
CA LEU A 15 14.64 -42.19 9.51
C LEU A 15 13.77 -41.64 8.37
N MET A 16 12.45 -41.84 8.47
CA MET A 16 11.45 -40.82 8.09
C MET A 16 10.19 -40.95 8.97
N THR A 17 10.31 -40.67 10.26
CA THR A 17 9.16 -40.33 11.11
C THR A 17 9.09 -38.82 11.23
N GLY A 18 8.42 -38.18 10.26
CA GLY A 18 7.96 -36.80 10.40
C GLY A 18 6.65 -36.79 11.18
N CYS A 19 6.60 -36.10 12.32
CA CYS A 19 5.37 -35.86 13.08
C CYS A 19 4.45 -34.92 12.30
N SER A 20 3.36 -35.44 11.71
CA SER A 20 2.20 -34.65 11.33
C SER A 20 1.25 -34.54 12.51
N SER A 21 1.26 -33.40 13.20
CA SER A 21 0.27 -33.11 14.25
C SER A 21 -1.07 -32.76 13.60
N ILE A 22 -1.98 -33.72 13.51
CA ILE A 22 -3.38 -33.49 13.16
C ILE A 22 -4.12 -33.11 14.45
N VAL A 23 -4.51 -31.84 14.57
CA VAL A 23 -5.42 -31.36 15.62
C VAL A 23 -6.81 -31.95 15.36
N LYS A 24 -7.27 -32.87 16.22
CA LYS A 24 -8.66 -33.33 16.26
C LYS A 24 -9.49 -32.31 17.05
N GLN A 25 -10.38 -31.59 16.38
CA GLN A 25 -11.51 -30.92 17.05
C GLN A 25 -12.76 -31.78 16.89
N ASN A 26 -13.19 -32.42 17.99
CA ASN A 26 -14.53 -32.97 18.14
C ASN A 26 -15.48 -31.81 18.47
N GLY A 27 -16.49 -31.57 17.64
CA GLY A 27 -17.53 -30.59 17.93
C GLY A 27 -18.55 -30.42 16.79
N SER A 28 -19.62 -31.23 16.83
CA SER A 28 -20.98 -30.93 16.38
C SER A 28 -21.18 -30.05 15.13
N LEU A 29 -21.50 -30.71 14.01
CA LEU A 29 -22.04 -30.15 12.77
C LEU A 29 -23.29 -29.28 13.04
N ARG A 30 -23.17 -27.96 12.87
CA ARG A 30 -24.29 -27.08 12.47
C ARG A 30 -23.91 -26.42 11.14
N SER A 31 -24.83 -26.58 10.19
CA SER A 31 -24.88 -26.04 8.85
C SER A 31 -24.47 -24.56 8.76
N SER A 32 -23.22 -24.34 8.38
CA SER A 32 -22.74 -23.12 7.71
C SER A 32 -22.36 -23.50 6.28
N GLU A 33 -23.33 -24.00 5.53
CA GLU A 33 -23.24 -24.04 4.07
C GLU A 33 -23.03 -22.59 3.59
N PHE A 34 -21.98 -22.36 2.79
CA PHE A 34 -21.49 -21.06 2.30
C PHE A 34 -20.71 -20.14 3.26
N LYS A 35 -19.64 -20.67 3.86
CA LYS A 35 -18.39 -19.90 4.07
C LYS A 35 -17.16 -20.60 3.47
N MET A 36 -17.38 -21.33 2.37
CA MET A 36 -16.34 -21.93 1.53
C MET A 36 -15.77 -20.93 0.51
N ALA A 37 -15.61 -19.67 0.92
CA ALA A 37 -14.68 -18.75 0.30
C ALA A 37 -13.58 -18.48 1.32
N SER A 38 -12.90 -19.54 1.78
CA SER A 38 -11.62 -19.39 2.45
C SER A 38 -10.65 -18.88 1.39
N VAL A 39 -10.60 -17.56 1.25
CA VAL A 39 -9.68 -16.81 0.42
C VAL A 39 -8.28 -17.34 0.65
N VAL A 40 -7.70 -18.04 -0.33
CA VAL A 40 -6.26 -18.27 -0.32
C VAL A 40 -5.64 -16.92 -0.66
N LYS A 41 -5.20 -16.17 0.35
CA LYS A 41 -4.36 -15.00 0.14
C LYS A 41 -2.98 -15.49 -0.29
N THR A 42 -2.42 -14.90 -1.33
CA THR A 42 -1.01 -15.17 -1.69
C THR A 42 -0.08 -14.34 -0.80
N ASP A 43 1.16 -14.77 -0.61
CA ASP A 43 2.17 -13.98 0.12
C ASP A 43 2.32 -12.57 -0.45
N ILE A 44 2.15 -12.43 -1.77
CA ILE A 44 2.20 -11.14 -2.48
C ILE A 44 1.03 -10.23 -2.08
N ASN A 45 -0.17 -10.79 -1.87
CA ASN A 45 -1.32 -10.02 -1.42
C ASN A 45 -1.09 -9.50 -0.01
N LEU A 46 -0.55 -10.33 0.89
CA LEU A 46 -0.22 -9.90 2.26
C LEU A 46 0.85 -8.79 2.25
N VAL A 47 1.87 -8.90 1.41
CA VAL A 47 2.87 -7.84 1.21
C VAL A 47 2.20 -6.56 0.69
N THR A 48 1.30 -6.67 -0.28
CA THR A 48 0.57 -5.53 -0.86
C THR A 48 -0.28 -4.81 0.18
N GLU A 49 -1.08 -5.54 0.96
CA GLU A 49 -1.90 -5.00 2.06
C GLU A 49 -1.02 -4.33 3.13
N THR A 50 0.10 -4.96 3.49
CA THR A 50 1.05 -4.43 4.47
C THR A 50 1.66 -3.10 3.99
N HIS A 51 2.09 -3.04 2.73
CA HIS A 51 2.61 -1.80 2.13
C HIS A 51 1.56 -0.70 2.08
N GLN A 52 0.34 -1.02 1.66
CA GLN A 52 -0.76 -0.06 1.61
C GLN A 52 -1.04 0.52 3.01
N LYS A 53 -1.11 -0.33 4.04
CA LYS A 53 -1.29 0.10 5.43
C LYS A 53 -0.18 1.04 5.89
N ILE A 54 1.09 0.69 5.64
CA ILE A 54 2.24 1.54 5.96
C ILE A 54 2.11 2.91 5.29
N VAL A 55 1.71 2.95 4.01
CA VAL A 55 1.55 4.20 3.27
C VAL A 55 0.49 5.09 3.91
N PHE A 56 -0.70 4.57 4.25
CA PHE A 56 -1.75 5.35 4.90
C PHE A 56 -1.39 5.81 6.32
N GLU A 57 -0.65 5.00 7.08
CA GLU A 57 -0.10 5.43 8.38
C GLU A 57 0.91 6.57 8.23
N VAL A 58 1.78 6.51 7.20
CA VAL A 58 2.75 7.57 6.91
C VAL A 58 2.04 8.84 6.43
N LEU A 59 0.97 8.73 5.63
CA LEU A 59 0.13 9.86 5.25
C LEU A 59 -0.51 10.53 6.48
N GLY A 60 -1.02 9.76 7.43
CA GLY A 60 -1.54 10.31 8.70
C GLY A 60 -0.47 11.07 9.50
N LYS A 61 0.77 10.55 9.54
CA LYS A 61 1.91 11.25 10.17
C LYS A 61 2.28 12.54 9.43
N LEU A 62 2.24 12.51 8.09
CA LEU A 62 2.49 13.68 7.24
C LEU A 62 1.44 14.77 7.49
N ALA A 63 0.15 14.38 7.49
CA ALA A 63 -0.96 15.27 7.79
C ALA A 63 -0.81 15.94 9.16
N LEU A 64 -0.50 15.16 10.20
CA LEU A 64 -0.29 15.70 11.54
C LEU A 64 0.84 16.73 11.59
N LYS A 65 1.95 16.47 10.89
CA LYS A 65 3.06 17.43 10.82
C LYS A 65 2.67 18.71 10.08
N LEU A 66 1.98 18.57 8.94
CA LEU A 66 1.52 19.71 8.16
C LEU A 66 0.56 20.57 8.97
N TYR A 67 -0.42 19.97 9.65
CA TYR A 67 -1.34 20.71 10.51
C TYR A 67 -0.67 21.40 11.71
N LYS A 68 0.35 20.77 12.30
CA LYS A 68 1.12 21.42 13.36
C LYS A 68 1.90 22.64 12.86
N ARG A 69 2.41 22.58 11.63
CA ARG A 69 3.16 23.67 11.01
C ARG A 69 2.25 24.75 10.40
N ASN A 70 1.03 24.38 10.02
CA ASN A 70 0.03 25.24 9.39
C ASN A 70 -1.28 25.21 10.20
N PRO A 71 -1.29 25.77 11.43
CA PRO A 71 -2.42 25.58 12.32
C PRO A 71 -3.67 26.38 11.94
N SER A 72 -3.58 27.32 10.99
CA SER A 72 -4.76 27.95 10.38
C SER A 72 -5.65 26.92 9.69
N GLU A 73 -5.06 25.88 9.09
CA GLU A 73 -5.76 24.98 8.19
C GLU A 73 -6.77 24.08 8.91
N TRP A 74 -6.37 23.41 10.00
CA TRP A 74 -7.33 22.61 10.77
C TRP A 74 -8.38 23.47 11.48
N ARG A 75 -8.11 24.76 11.73
CA ARG A 75 -9.10 25.69 12.30
C ARG A 75 -10.19 26.03 11.29
N LYS A 76 -9.88 26.11 10.00
CA LYS A 76 -10.90 26.30 8.93
C LYS A 76 -11.92 25.16 8.93
N GLY A 77 -11.49 23.95 9.24
CA GLY A 77 -12.36 22.78 9.40
C GLY A 77 -13.14 22.74 10.72
N GLY A 78 -12.96 23.71 11.62
CA GLY A 78 -13.64 23.77 12.92
C GLY A 78 -13.17 22.72 13.93
N TYR A 79 -12.00 22.11 13.72
CA TYR A 79 -11.48 21.08 14.63
C TYR A 79 -10.88 21.72 15.89
N PRO A 80 -10.96 21.05 17.06
CA PRO A 80 -10.37 21.55 18.31
C PRO A 80 -8.84 21.44 18.32
N GLY A 81 -8.26 20.65 17.42
CA GLY A 81 -6.82 20.48 17.31
C GLY A 81 -6.40 19.66 16.08
N ALA A 82 -5.08 19.66 15.83
CA ALA A 82 -4.49 18.98 14.70
C ALA A 82 -4.71 17.46 14.72
N LYS A 83 -4.78 16.83 15.90
CA LYS A 83 -4.98 15.37 16.00
C LYS A 83 -6.40 15.00 15.61
N GLU A 84 -7.38 15.79 16.03
CA GLU A 84 -8.79 15.58 15.76
C GLU A 84 -9.08 15.79 14.27
N ALA A 85 -8.47 16.80 13.65
CA ALA A 85 -8.51 17.00 12.20
C ALA A 85 -7.94 15.80 11.43
N VAL A 86 -6.78 15.27 11.85
CA VAL A 86 -6.18 14.07 11.22
C VAL A 86 -7.08 12.85 11.41
N ASN A 87 -7.63 12.64 12.61
CA ASN A 87 -8.50 11.51 12.90
C ASN A 87 -9.75 11.51 12.01
N GLU A 88 -10.28 12.69 11.66
CA GLU A 88 -11.40 12.78 10.71
C GLU A 88 -10.93 12.56 9.26
N LEU A 89 -9.82 13.17 8.87
CA LEU A 89 -9.24 13.08 7.52
C LEU A 89 -8.85 11.66 7.11
N VAL A 90 -8.34 10.84 8.04
CA VAL A 90 -7.91 9.47 7.73
C VAL A 90 -9.02 8.43 7.75
N LYS A 91 -10.24 8.81 8.13
CA LYS A 91 -11.38 7.87 8.15
C LYS A 91 -11.74 7.44 6.74
N PHE A 92 -11.90 6.13 6.58
CA PHE A 92 -12.51 5.54 5.40
C PHE A 92 -14.04 5.51 5.56
N PRO A 93 -14.83 5.77 4.49
CA PRO A 93 -14.42 6.12 3.13
C PRO A 93 -13.87 7.55 3.02
N TYR A 94 -12.85 7.73 2.17
CA TYR A 94 -12.25 9.05 1.94
C TYR A 94 -13.23 9.99 1.24
N LYS A 95 -13.49 11.15 1.87
CA LYS A 95 -14.45 12.14 1.38
C LYS A 95 -13.82 13.00 0.27
N PRO A 96 -14.54 13.29 -0.83
CA PRO A 96 -14.09 14.28 -1.81
C PRO A 96 -14.07 15.68 -1.19
N ILE A 97 -13.15 16.53 -1.66
CA ILE A 97 -13.06 17.94 -1.26
C ILE A 97 -13.55 18.80 -2.42
N ASN A 98 -14.62 19.58 -2.23
CA ASN A 98 -15.30 20.32 -3.29
C ASN A 98 -15.65 19.45 -4.53
N GLY A 99 -16.01 18.18 -4.31
CA GLY A 99 -16.29 17.22 -5.38
C GLY A 99 -15.04 16.65 -6.08
N MET A 100 -13.84 17.16 -5.78
CA MET A 100 -12.58 16.69 -6.34
C MET A 100 -11.94 15.57 -5.51
N LYS A 101 -11.12 14.77 -6.19
CA LYS A 101 -10.32 13.67 -5.63
C LYS A 101 -8.97 13.62 -6.36
N SER A 102 -8.09 12.75 -5.90
CA SER A 102 -6.85 12.40 -6.56
C SER A 102 -6.02 13.64 -6.88
N ILE A 103 -5.40 13.68 -8.07
CA ILE A 103 -4.51 14.76 -8.51
C ILE A 103 -5.19 16.14 -8.49
N ASP A 104 -6.46 16.25 -8.87
CA ASP A 104 -7.18 17.54 -8.88
C ASP A 104 -7.29 18.14 -7.47
N CYS A 105 -7.52 17.28 -6.48
CA CYS A 105 -7.57 17.68 -5.06
C CYS A 105 -6.18 18.10 -4.54
N ILE A 106 -5.09 17.54 -5.08
CA ILE A 106 -3.72 18.02 -4.79
C ILE A 106 -3.55 19.43 -5.35
N TYR A 107 -3.93 19.67 -6.61
CA TYR A 107 -3.81 20.99 -7.23
C TYR A 107 -4.67 22.05 -6.54
N LEU A 108 -5.86 21.68 -6.04
CA LEU A 108 -6.71 22.58 -5.26
C LEU A 108 -5.97 23.18 -4.05
N SER A 109 -5.08 22.42 -3.41
CA SER A 109 -4.29 22.94 -2.27
C SER A 109 -3.33 24.07 -2.65
N PHE A 110 -3.06 24.26 -3.94
CA PHE A 110 -2.19 25.28 -4.52
C PHE A 110 -2.93 26.32 -5.38
N ASP A 111 -4.26 26.34 -5.30
CA ASP A 111 -5.09 27.34 -5.97
C ASP A 111 -5.16 28.60 -5.09
N ASP A 112 -4.87 29.79 -5.63
CA ASP A 112 -4.92 31.05 -4.89
C ASP A 112 -6.33 31.36 -4.36
N ASP A 113 -7.39 30.97 -5.10
CA ASP A 113 -8.78 31.24 -4.75
C ASP A 113 -9.36 30.23 -3.75
N PHE A 114 -8.59 29.19 -3.40
CA PHE A 114 -9.06 28.17 -2.47
C PHE A 114 -8.96 28.60 -1.00
N GLU A 115 -10.10 28.89 -0.40
CA GLU A 115 -10.19 29.32 1.01
C GLU A 115 -10.30 28.16 2.01
N GLY A 116 -10.48 26.93 1.53
CA GLY A 116 -10.64 25.74 2.38
C GLY A 116 -9.35 25.29 3.09
N ASP A 117 -9.46 24.16 3.79
CA ASP A 117 -8.32 23.51 4.45
C ASP A 117 -7.38 22.90 3.40
N ARG A 118 -6.24 23.56 3.17
CA ARG A 118 -5.23 23.16 2.18
C ARG A 118 -4.51 21.88 2.58
N VAL A 119 -4.33 21.63 3.89
CA VAL A 119 -3.73 20.36 4.35
C VAL A 119 -4.70 19.22 4.08
N GLN A 120 -6.00 19.42 4.34
CA GLN A 120 -7.04 18.45 4.02
C GLN A 120 -7.05 18.16 2.52
N ALA A 121 -7.09 19.19 1.67
CA ALA A 121 -7.08 19.03 0.21
C ALA A 121 -5.84 18.26 -0.28
N PHE A 122 -4.65 18.65 0.17
CA PHE A 122 -3.39 18.01 -0.23
C PHE A 122 -3.34 16.54 0.19
N ILE A 123 -3.66 16.23 1.45
CA ILE A 123 -3.61 14.86 1.98
C ILE A 123 -4.74 14.00 1.41
N ALA A 124 -5.96 14.51 1.30
CA ALA A 124 -7.07 13.78 0.69
C ALA A 124 -6.79 13.45 -0.77
N GLY A 125 -6.17 14.37 -1.51
CA GLY A 125 -5.71 14.14 -2.88
C GLY A 125 -4.69 13.00 -2.96
N LEU A 126 -3.66 13.00 -2.11
CA LEU A 126 -2.71 11.90 -2.03
C LEU A 126 -3.36 10.57 -1.62
N GLN A 127 -4.22 10.59 -0.59
CA GLN A 127 -4.93 9.40 -0.09
C GLN A 127 -5.79 8.75 -1.19
N THR A 128 -6.60 9.55 -1.87
CA THR A 128 -7.51 9.06 -2.92
C THR A 128 -6.75 8.62 -4.16
N MET A 129 -5.71 9.34 -4.58
CA MET A 129 -4.84 8.91 -5.69
C MET A 129 -4.15 7.58 -5.40
N ILE A 130 -3.57 7.43 -4.21
CA ILE A 130 -2.93 6.18 -3.80
C ILE A 130 -4.00 5.08 -3.74
N PHE A 131 -5.16 5.33 -3.13
CA PHE A 131 -6.24 4.37 -3.08
C PHE A 131 -6.69 3.89 -4.47
N GLU A 132 -6.79 4.80 -5.44
CA GLU A 132 -7.09 4.48 -6.85
C GLU A 132 -5.98 3.66 -7.53
N ALA A 133 -4.70 3.90 -7.20
CA ALA A 133 -3.59 3.08 -7.69
C ALA A 133 -3.67 1.62 -7.19
N TYR A 134 -4.25 1.43 -6.01
CA TYR A 134 -4.64 0.14 -5.43
C TYR A 134 -6.03 -0.35 -5.90
N GLN A 135 -6.56 0.20 -7.00
CA GLN A 135 -7.86 -0.16 -7.60
C GLN A 135 -9.07 0.04 -6.67
N GLY A 136 -8.95 0.92 -5.67
CA GLY A 136 -10.02 1.19 -4.72
C GLY A 136 -10.30 0.04 -3.76
N GLN A 137 -9.33 -0.85 -3.55
CA GLN A 137 -9.45 -2.00 -2.65
C GLN A 137 -8.56 -1.81 -1.41
N GLN A 138 -9.04 -2.27 -0.25
CA GLN A 138 -8.25 -2.38 0.99
C GLN A 138 -7.85 -3.83 1.30
N GLU A 139 -8.56 -4.80 0.73
CA GLU A 139 -8.29 -6.24 0.87
C GLU A 139 -8.07 -6.84 -0.51
N PHE A 140 -7.03 -7.68 -0.66
CA PHE A 140 -6.65 -8.26 -1.94
C PHE A 140 -6.80 -9.78 -1.94
N HIS A 141 -7.54 -10.29 -2.91
CA HIS A 141 -7.79 -11.71 -3.14
C HIS A 141 -6.89 -12.26 -4.24
N MET A 142 -6.87 -13.59 -4.38
CA MET A 142 -5.89 -14.34 -5.17
C MET A 142 -5.75 -13.90 -6.65
N ILE A 143 -6.81 -13.30 -7.21
CA ILE A 143 -6.96 -12.94 -8.63
C ILE A 143 -6.75 -11.43 -8.86
N ASP A 144 -6.57 -10.63 -7.80
CA ASP A 144 -6.42 -9.18 -7.92
C ASP A 144 -5.01 -8.83 -8.39
N PHE A 145 -4.87 -8.58 -9.70
CA PHE A 145 -3.66 -8.07 -10.29
C PHE A 145 -3.69 -6.55 -10.25
N LEU A 146 -2.90 -5.97 -9.35
CA LEU A 146 -2.65 -4.54 -9.39
C LEU A 146 -1.87 -4.16 -10.65
N ASP A 147 -2.20 -2.98 -11.16
CA ASP A 147 -1.53 -2.40 -12.33
C ASP A 147 -0.21 -1.77 -11.87
N ALA A 148 0.90 -2.37 -12.29
CA ALA A 148 2.24 -1.90 -11.95
C ALA A 148 2.48 -0.45 -12.41
N GLN A 149 1.93 -0.05 -13.55
CA GLN A 149 2.09 1.30 -14.08
C GLN A 149 1.33 2.32 -13.23
N LYS A 150 0.12 1.99 -12.74
CA LYS A 150 -0.62 2.88 -11.82
C LYS A 150 0.14 3.11 -10.52
N LEU A 151 0.74 2.06 -9.96
CA LEU A 151 1.56 2.15 -8.74
C LEU A 151 2.84 2.97 -8.97
N TYR A 152 3.51 2.78 -10.12
CA TYR A 152 4.66 3.59 -10.51
C TYR A 152 4.27 5.08 -10.69
N ASN A 153 3.17 5.35 -11.39
CA ASN A 153 2.66 6.71 -11.58
C ASN A 153 2.29 7.35 -10.23
N SER A 154 1.71 6.60 -9.30
CA SER A 154 1.46 7.04 -7.93
C SER A 154 2.76 7.47 -7.24
N ALA A 155 3.84 6.70 -7.34
CA ALA A 155 5.15 7.07 -6.79
C ALA A 155 5.68 8.39 -7.38
N ARG A 156 5.65 8.54 -8.72
CA ARG A 156 6.07 9.78 -9.41
C ARG A 156 5.20 10.97 -9.04
N ASN A 157 3.89 10.78 -8.89
CA ASN A 157 2.99 11.85 -8.46
C ASN A 157 3.26 12.30 -7.03
N VAL A 158 3.61 11.37 -6.12
CA VAL A 158 4.04 11.73 -4.76
C VAL A 158 5.35 12.53 -4.77
N GLU A 159 6.29 12.22 -5.67
CA GLU A 159 7.50 13.03 -5.90
C GLU A 159 7.16 14.45 -6.37
N ILE A 160 6.26 14.57 -7.35
CA ILE A 160 5.80 15.87 -7.85
C ILE A 160 5.10 16.65 -6.75
N ALA A 161 4.21 16.03 -5.98
CA ALA A 161 3.52 16.67 -4.85
C ALA A 161 4.50 17.14 -3.77
N SER A 162 5.53 16.33 -3.48
CA SER A 162 6.63 16.67 -2.58
C SER A 162 7.43 17.88 -3.09
N TRP A 163 7.67 17.98 -4.40
CA TRP A 163 8.29 19.16 -4.99
C TRP A 163 7.38 20.38 -4.91
N LEU A 164 6.12 20.27 -5.35
CA LEU A 164 5.14 21.36 -5.37
C LEU A 164 4.96 22.01 -4.00
N ILE A 165 4.81 21.22 -2.93
CA ILE A 165 4.57 21.79 -1.59
C ILE A 165 5.74 22.65 -1.09
N ARG A 166 6.96 22.43 -1.59
CA ARG A 166 8.15 23.22 -1.23
C ARG A 166 8.39 24.42 -2.15
N THR A 167 7.97 24.33 -3.40
CA THR A 167 8.41 25.27 -4.44
C THR A 167 7.29 26.17 -4.97
N LYS A 168 6.04 25.70 -4.92
CA LYS A 168 4.90 26.44 -5.44
C LYS A 168 4.57 27.60 -4.50
N LYS A 169 4.48 28.78 -5.09
CA LYS A 169 4.19 30.04 -4.40
C LYS A 169 2.90 30.64 -4.93
N SER A 170 2.16 31.31 -4.05
CA SER A 170 1.00 32.13 -4.37
C SER A 170 1.40 33.37 -5.15
N ALA A 171 0.41 34.11 -5.65
CA ALA A 171 0.61 35.44 -6.27
C ALA A 171 1.39 36.43 -5.36
N SER A 172 1.29 36.27 -4.03
CA SER A 172 2.03 37.06 -3.04
C SER A 172 3.49 36.61 -2.82
N GLY A 173 3.95 35.56 -3.50
CA GLY A 173 5.33 35.05 -3.40
C GLY A 173 5.61 34.15 -2.19
N THR A 174 4.58 33.82 -1.40
CA THR A 174 4.66 32.92 -0.24
C THR A 174 4.27 31.49 -0.61
N VAL A 175 4.82 30.47 0.06
CA VAL A 175 4.38 29.09 -0.14
C VAL A 175 2.97 28.86 0.42
N PHE A 176 2.20 27.95 -0.19
CA PHE A 176 0.83 27.64 0.23
C PHE A 176 0.75 26.87 1.56
N LEU A 177 1.72 25.98 1.79
CA LEU A 177 1.85 25.20 3.01
C LEU A 177 3.32 25.20 3.44
N VAL A 178 3.58 25.52 4.69
CA VAL A 178 4.91 25.45 5.26
C VAL A 178 5.25 23.98 5.52
N SER A 179 6.18 23.43 4.73
CA SER A 179 6.60 22.02 4.77
C SER A 179 8.11 21.84 5.03
N SER A 180 8.80 22.87 5.50
CA SER A 180 10.20 22.85 5.93
C SER A 180 10.40 23.79 7.13
N GLY A 181 11.55 23.67 7.80
CA GLY A 181 11.95 24.62 8.85
C GLY A 181 12.51 25.90 8.25
N ASP A 182 12.22 27.04 8.88
CA ASP A 182 12.78 28.37 8.53
C ASP A 182 14.13 28.65 9.24
N THR A 183 14.67 27.65 9.93
CA THR A 183 15.91 27.74 10.69
C THR A 183 17.12 27.38 9.83
N GLU A 184 18.30 27.88 10.19
CA GLU A 184 19.59 27.54 9.53
C GLU A 184 19.84 26.03 9.41
N GLU A 185 19.20 25.22 10.27
CA GLU A 185 19.18 23.77 10.14
C GLU A 185 18.09 23.27 9.18
N VAL A 186 18.53 22.59 8.10
CA VAL A 186 17.67 21.94 7.12
C VAL A 186 16.84 20.83 7.77
N ASN A 187 15.53 21.07 7.97
CA ASN A 187 14.61 20.07 8.52
C ASN A 187 14.06 19.15 7.43
N LEU A 188 14.70 18.00 7.21
CA LEU A 188 14.30 16.98 6.21
C LEU A 188 13.16 16.05 6.67
N SER A 189 12.41 16.43 7.70
CA SER A 189 11.50 15.49 8.37
C SER A 189 10.19 15.27 7.60
N PHE A 190 9.85 16.12 6.63
CA PHE A 190 8.73 15.92 5.69
C PHE A 190 9.16 15.04 4.52
N GLU A 191 10.34 15.28 3.99
CA GLU A 191 11.02 14.58 2.91
C GLU A 191 11.19 13.10 3.25
N ARG A 192 11.56 12.79 4.51
CA ARG A 192 11.60 11.41 5.01
C ARG A 192 10.25 10.71 4.98
N LEU A 193 9.13 11.42 5.16
CA LEU A 193 7.79 10.83 5.08
C LEU A 193 7.38 10.62 3.61
N PHE A 194 7.64 11.60 2.74
CA PHE A 194 7.44 11.43 1.29
C PHE A 194 8.28 10.27 0.74
N GLY A 195 9.56 10.19 1.10
CA GLY A 195 10.45 9.11 0.65
C GLY A 195 9.97 7.72 1.07
N LYS A 196 9.36 7.58 2.25
CA LYS A 196 8.72 6.32 2.68
C LYS A 196 7.53 5.94 1.80
N ILE A 197 6.69 6.91 1.44
CA ILE A 197 5.54 6.67 0.56
C ILE A 197 6.03 6.29 -0.84
N ILE A 198 6.94 7.08 -1.41
CA ILE A 198 7.53 6.85 -2.75
C ILE A 198 8.14 5.46 -2.83
N ASN A 199 9.02 5.11 -1.88
CA ASN A 199 9.65 3.80 -1.85
C ASN A 199 8.64 2.65 -1.74
N ALA A 200 7.62 2.79 -0.90
CA ALA A 200 6.59 1.77 -0.78
C ALA A 200 5.78 1.57 -2.08
N GLN A 201 5.46 2.65 -2.80
CA GLN A 201 4.78 2.59 -4.10
C GLN A 201 5.68 1.97 -5.18
N ASP A 202 6.93 2.43 -5.30
CA ASP A 202 7.91 1.91 -6.26
C ASP A 202 8.19 0.42 -6.05
N MET A 203 8.28 -0.02 -4.79
CA MET A 203 8.57 -1.42 -4.48
C MET A 203 7.41 -2.33 -4.89
N ILE A 204 6.16 -1.93 -4.60
CA ILE A 204 4.99 -2.71 -5.04
C ILE A 204 4.86 -2.66 -6.57
N ALA A 205 5.13 -1.54 -7.23
CA ALA A 205 5.16 -1.46 -8.70
C ALA A 205 6.13 -2.49 -9.31
N GLN A 206 7.36 -2.57 -8.79
CA GLN A 206 8.36 -3.55 -9.24
C GLN A 206 7.93 -5.00 -8.96
N ILE A 207 7.34 -5.28 -7.79
CA ILE A 207 6.84 -6.62 -7.46
C ILE A 207 5.71 -7.02 -8.41
N MET A 208 4.78 -6.11 -8.71
CA MET A 208 3.66 -6.37 -9.63
C MET A 208 4.14 -6.58 -11.06
N ALA A 209 5.07 -5.76 -11.56
CA ALA A 209 5.65 -5.92 -12.89
C ALA A 209 6.32 -7.30 -13.04
N ASN A 210 7.12 -7.70 -12.05
CA ASN A 210 7.76 -9.01 -12.04
C ASN A 210 6.76 -10.18 -11.95
N ARG A 211 5.67 -10.02 -11.19
CA ARG A 211 4.59 -11.02 -11.12
C ARG A 211 3.91 -11.21 -12.47
N GLN A 212 3.63 -10.13 -13.20
CA GLN A 212 2.99 -10.20 -14.52
C GLN A 212 3.87 -10.96 -15.52
N HIS A 213 5.19 -10.72 -15.51
CA HIS A 213 6.14 -11.49 -16.31
C HIS A 213 6.22 -12.96 -15.90
N ARG A 214 6.20 -13.27 -14.60
CA ARG A 214 6.26 -14.65 -14.09
C ARG A 214 5.00 -15.45 -14.42
N VAL A 215 3.80 -14.86 -14.28
CA VAL A 215 2.53 -15.50 -14.65
C VAL A 215 2.49 -15.77 -16.15
N LEU A 216 2.90 -14.79 -16.97
CA LEU A 216 3.01 -14.98 -18.42
C LEU A 216 4.00 -16.11 -18.76
N LYS A 217 5.18 -16.12 -18.14
CA LYS A 217 6.18 -17.16 -18.35
C LYS A 217 5.71 -18.53 -17.86
N SER A 218 5.06 -18.63 -16.71
CA SER A 218 4.53 -19.90 -16.21
C SER A 218 3.42 -20.43 -17.10
N VAL A 219 2.53 -19.56 -17.59
CA VAL A 219 1.48 -19.96 -18.57
C VAL A 219 2.11 -20.41 -19.87
N LEU A 220 3.07 -19.66 -20.42
CA LEU A 220 3.81 -20.07 -21.63
C LEU A 220 4.56 -21.38 -21.41
N GLN A 221 5.24 -21.58 -20.27
CA GLN A 221 5.91 -22.81 -19.93
C GLN A 221 4.92 -23.97 -19.78
N SER A 222 3.78 -23.75 -19.12
CA SER A 222 2.71 -24.75 -18.98
C SER A 222 2.07 -25.10 -20.33
N MET A 223 1.93 -24.15 -21.25
CA MET A 223 1.49 -24.38 -22.63
C MET A 223 2.56 -25.09 -23.48
N MET A 224 3.85 -24.79 -23.26
CA MET A 224 4.96 -25.52 -23.87
C MET A 224 5.07 -26.94 -23.30
N THR A 225 4.73 -27.19 -22.03
CA THR A 225 4.64 -28.55 -21.47
C THR A 225 3.34 -29.28 -21.82
N ALA A 226 2.33 -28.59 -22.37
CA ALA A 226 1.13 -29.20 -22.90
C ALA A 226 1.34 -29.82 -24.31
N PHE A 227 2.44 -29.44 -24.99
CA PHE A 227 2.94 -30.13 -26.18
C PHE A 227 4.47 -30.22 -26.17
N ILE A 228 5.01 -31.36 -25.74
CA ILE A 228 6.24 -31.94 -26.30
C ILE A 228 6.05 -33.47 -26.46
N PRO A 229 5.62 -33.93 -27.65
CA PRO A 229 6.08 -35.17 -28.25
C PRO A 229 6.77 -34.83 -29.59
N ILE A 230 8.03 -35.18 -29.89
CA ILE A 230 8.84 -36.40 -29.64
C ILE A 230 10.25 -35.97 -29.22
#